data_AF-A0AB39H9L3-F1
#
_entry.id   AF-A0AB39H9L3-F1
#
_cell.length_a   1.000
_cell.length_b   1.000
_cell.length_c   1.000
_cell.angle_alpha   90.00
_cell.angle_beta   90.00
_cell.angle_gamma   90.00
#
_symmetry.space_group_name_H-M   'P 1'
#
loop_
_entity.id
_entity.type
_entity.pdbx_description
1 polymer ?
#
loop_
_entity_poly.entity_id
_entity_poly.type
_entity_poly.pdbx_seq_one_letter_code
_entity_poly.pdbx_strand_id
1 'polypeptide(L)' 'MNTCPQCATKMQWQPIGHYCQTCRHYWQLQSNCPDCQAKLEKLQACGSLSYFCPDCQTLKSRKAIKPMWVRVSPCSCA' A
#
# COMPACT_ATOMS: atom_id res chain seq x y z
N MET A 1 -4.99 10.60 -9.51
CA MET A 1 -4.84 9.82 -10.75
C MET A 1 -4.03 8.57 -10.44
N ASN A 2 -4.49 7.39 -10.86
CA ASN A 2 -3.79 6.12 -10.61
C ASN A 2 -2.69 5.93 -11.67
N THR A 3 -1.59 6.65 -11.47
CA THR A 3 -0.48 6.72 -12.41
C THR A 3 0.70 5.92 -11.88
N CYS A 4 1.35 5.15 -12.76
CA CYS A 4 2.50 4.33 -12.38
C CYS A 4 3.65 5.24 -11.90
N PRO A 5 4.23 5.00 -10.70
CA PRO A 5 5.32 5.82 -10.19
C PRO A 5 6.62 5.67 -11.00
N GLN A 6 6.75 4.62 -11.82
CA GLN A 6 7.96 4.34 -12.61
C GLN A 6 7.92 4.93 -14.03
N CYS A 7 6.75 4.94 -14.68
CA CYS A 7 6.63 5.35 -16.09
C CYS A 7 5.56 6.44 -16.33
N ALA A 8 4.93 6.94 -15.27
CA ALA A 8 3.85 7.94 -15.34
C ALA A 8 2.69 7.58 -16.30
N THR A 9 2.54 6.30 -16.66
CA THR A 9 1.42 5.81 -17.48
C THR A 9 0.21 5.51 -16.60
N LYS A 10 -1.01 5.68 -17.12
CA LYS A 10 -2.24 5.27 -16.42
C LYS A 10 -2.21 3.75 -16.16
N MET A 11 -2.52 3.36 -14.93
CA MET A 11 -2.65 1.96 -14.54
C MET A 11 -4.10 1.50 -14.63
N GLN A 12 -4.29 0.24 -14.99
CA GLN A 12 -5.60 -0.39 -15.00
C GLN A 12 -5.89 -0.99 -13.62
N TRP A 13 -7.05 -0.69 -13.05
CA TRP A 13 -7.49 -1.35 -11.83
C TRP A 13 -7.86 -2.82 -12.14
N GLN A 14 -7.40 -3.74 -11.31
CA GLN A 14 -7.66 -5.17 -11.36
C GLN A 14 -8.03 -5.69 -9.95
N PRO A 15 -8.63 -6.88 -9.82
CA PRO A 15 -9.03 -7.44 -8.53
C PRO A 15 -7.87 -7.57 -7.53
N ILE A 16 -6.66 -7.82 -8.04
CA ILE A 16 -5.44 -7.97 -7.22
C ILE A 16 -4.65 -6.66 -7.05
N GLY A 17 -5.12 -5.52 -7.59
CA GLY A 17 -4.43 -4.23 -7.50
C GLY A 17 -4.38 -3.47 -8.82
N HIS A 18 -3.48 -2.50 -8.95
CA HIS A 18 -3.31 -1.72 -10.17
C HIS A 18 -2.22 -2.30 -11.06
N TYR A 19 -2.60 -2.76 -12.25
CA TYR A 19 -1.67 -3.27 -13.23
C TYR A 19 -1.18 -2.18 -14.18
N CYS A 20 0.14 -2.07 -14.31
CA CYS A 20 0.76 -1.23 -15.33
C CYS A 20 1.10 -2.09 -16.56
N GLN A 21 0.49 -1.81 -17.70
CA GLN A 21 0.77 -2.55 -18.95
C GLN A 21 2.18 -2.31 -19.49
N THR A 22 2.73 -1.11 -19.32
CA THR A 22 4.08 -0.74 -19.78
C THR A 22 5.16 -1.47 -19.00
N CYS A 23 5.08 -1.46 -17.66
CA CYS A 23 6.07 -2.09 -16.79
C CYS A 23 5.77 -3.57 -16.51
N ARG A 24 4.55 -4.03 -16.81
CA ARG A 24 4.04 -5.38 -16.50
C ARG A 24 4.18 -5.74 -15.02
N HIS A 25 3.84 -4.80 -14.15
CA HIS A 25 3.89 -4.97 -12.71
C HIS A 25 2.57 -4.58 -12.06
N TYR A 26 2.28 -5.22 -10.93
CA TYR A 26 1.17 -4.86 -10.08
C TYR A 26 1.62 -3.89 -9.00
N TRP A 27 0.77 -2.93 -8.72
CA TRP A 27 0.96 -1.89 -7.73
C TRP A 27 -0.23 -1.86 -6.79
N GLN A 28 0.02 -1.68 -5.50
CA GLN A 28 -1.01 -1.48 -4.50
C GLN A 28 -0.68 -0.26 -3.64
N LEU A 29 -1.72 0.39 -3.13
CA LEU A 29 -1.58 1.44 -2.14
C LEU A 29 -1.37 0.78 -0.77
N GLN A 30 -0.15 0.85 -0.26
CA GLN A 30 0.19 0.33 1.06
C GLN A 30 0.39 1.47 2.04
N SER A 31 -0.09 1.25 3.28
CA SER A 31 0.11 2.15 4.40
C SER A 31 1.44 1.82 5.07
N ASN A 32 2.41 2.72 4.99
CA ASN A 32 3.71 2.58 5.62
C ASN A 32 3.87 3.58 6.77
N CYS A 33 4.70 3.22 7.74
CA CYS A 33 5.03 4.06 8.89
C CYS A 33 5.77 5.31 8.40
N PRO A 34 5.38 6.53 8.80
CA PRO A 34 6.09 7.74 8.38
C PRO A 34 7.51 7.84 8.96
N ASP A 35 7.77 7.18 10.09
CA ASP A 35 9.06 7.24 10.78
C ASP A 35 10.06 6.19 10.25
N CYS A 36 9.64 4.92 10.15
CA CYS A 36 10.53 3.81 9.78
C CYS A 36 10.22 3.19 8.41
N GLN A 37 9.19 3.66 7.71
CA GLN A 37 8.75 3.15 6.40
C GLN A 37 8.30 1.67 6.38
N ALA A 38 8.24 1.00 7.54
CA ALA A 38 7.73 -0.35 7.69
C ALA A 38 6.23 -0.43 7.35
N LYS A 39 5.78 -1.61 6.91
CA LYS A 39 4.36 -1.86 6.63
C LYS A 39 3.56 -1.76 7.93
N LEU A 40 2.51 -0.96 7.92
CA LEU A 40 1.61 -0.82 9.06
C LEU A 40 0.55 -1.92 9.03
N GLU A 41 0.25 -2.45 10.21
CA GLU A 41 -0.90 -3.32 10.42
C GLU A 41 -2.17 -2.48 10.57
N LYS A 42 -3.21 -2.85 9.83
CA LYS A 42 -4.50 -2.17 9.86
C LYS A 42 -5.35 -2.78 10.98
N LEU A 43 -5.62 -2.01 12.03
CA LEU A 43 -6.47 -2.41 13.16
C LEU A 43 -7.82 -1.72 13.06
N GLN A 44 -8.90 -2.50 12.95
CA GLN A 44 -10.26 -1.98 12.91
C GLN A 44 -11.07 -2.57 14.07
N ALA A 45 -11.53 -1.71 14.98
CA ALA A 45 -12.31 -2.09 16.15
C ALA A 45 -13.43 -1.08 16.39
N CYS A 46 -14.65 -1.55 16.69
CA CYS A 46 -15.81 -0.72 17.07
C CYS A 46 -16.03 0.51 16.15
N GLY A 47 -15.91 0.32 14.83
CA GLY A 47 -16.08 1.38 13.83
C GLY A 47 -14.91 2.36 13.69
N SER A 48 -13.87 2.23 14.51
CA SER A 48 -12.65 3.02 14.43
C SER A 48 -11.56 2.29 13.64
N LEU A 49 -10.80 3.07 12.87
CA LEU A 49 -9.68 2.58 12.08
C LEU A 49 -8.36 3.17 12.59
N SER A 50 -7.50 2.30 13.09
CA SER A 50 -6.17 2.61 13.60
C SER A 50 -5.12 1.82 12.82
N TYR A 51 -3.87 2.25 12.90
CA TYR A 51 -2.75 1.53 12.29
C TYR A 51 -1.68 1.31 13.34
N PHE A 52 -1.11 0.12 13.40
CA PHE A 52 -0.04 -0.22 14.32
C PHE A 52 1.25 -0.45 13.54
N CYS A 53 2.33 0.16 14.00
CA CYS A 53 3.66 -0.14 13.47
C CYS A 53 4.30 -1.22 14.32
N PRO A 54 4.57 -2.43 13.80
CA PRO A 54 5.24 -3.48 14.56
C PRO A 54 6.67 -3.08 14.92
N ASP A 55 7.38 -2.40 14.02
CA ASP A 55 8.78 -1.97 14.22
C ASP A 55 8.91 -0.94 15.37
N CYS A 56 8.11 0.13 15.33
CA CYS A 56 8.11 1.15 16.38
C CYS A 56 7.22 0.78 17.58
N GLN A 57 6.53 -0.36 17.54
CA GLN A 57 5.54 -0.81 18.53
C GLN A 57 4.55 0.28 18.97
N THR A 58 4.11 1.12 18.02
CA THR A 58 3.34 2.34 18.32
C THR A 58 2.13 2.46 17.39
N LEU A 59 1.02 2.99 17.92
CA LEU A 59 -0.16 3.34 17.13
C LEU A 59 0.05 4.63 16.33
N LYS A 60 -0.29 4.56 15.05
CA LYS A 60 -0.26 5.68 14.12
C LYS A 60 -1.70 6.05 13.73
N SER A 61 -1.99 7.35 13.79
CA SER A 61 -3.29 7.87 13.39
C SER A 61 -3.46 7.76 11.87
N ARG A 62 -4.68 7.50 11.41
CA ARG A 62 -4.99 7.45 9.98
C ARG A 62 -4.59 8.72 9.23
N LYS A 63 -4.65 9.90 9.89
CA LYS A 63 -4.28 11.19 9.30
C LYS A 63 -2.77 11.34 9.04
N ALA A 64 -1.94 10.73 9.86
CA ALA A 64 -0.48 10.82 9.73
C ALA A 64 0.09 9.93 8.63
N ILE A 65 -0.70 8.97 8.14
CA ILE A 65 -0.24 7.94 7.22
C ILE A 65 -0.55 8.38 5.80
N LYS A 66 0.48 8.33 4.95
CA LYS A 66 0.33 8.56 3.51
C LYS A 66 0.46 7.22 2.80
N PRO A 67 -0.60 6.71 2.16
CA PRO A 67 -0.48 5.49 1.39
C PRO A 67 0.42 5.73 0.18
N MET A 68 1.33 4.80 -0.08
CA MET A 68 2.27 4.86 -1.19
C MET A 68 2.09 3.67 -2.11
N TRP A 69 2.43 3.85 -3.38
CA TRP A 69 2.44 2.76 -4.35
C TRP A 69 3.61 1.82 -4.06
N VAL A 70 3.30 0.58 -3.72
CA VAL A 70 4.29 -0.50 -3.60
C VAL A 70 4.07 -1.52 -4.70
N ARG A 71 5.17 -2.05 -5.25
CA ARG A 71 5.11 -3.14 -6.22
C ARG A 71 4.72 -4.40 -5.47
N VAL A 72 3.68 -5.08 -5.95
CA VAL A 72 3.29 -6.39 -5.44
C VAL A 72 3.52 -7.43 -6.52
N SER A 73 4.08 -8.56 -6.13
CA SER A 73 4.13 -9.73 -6.97
C SER A 73 2.85 -10.51 -6.71
N PRO A 74 2.02 -10.81 -7.72
CA PRO A 74 0.95 -11.78 -7.52
C PRO A 74 1.61 -13.06 -7.03
N CYS A 75 1.13 -13.59 -5.91
CA CYS A 75 1.68 -14.80 -5.33
C CYS A 75 1.55 -15.91 -6.39
N SER A 76 2.67 -16.31 -6.98
CA SER A 76 2.74 -17.49 -7.82
C SER A 76 2.72 -18.69 -6.87
N CYS A 77 1.52 -19.10 -6.46
CA CYS A 77 1.34 -20.42 -5.86
C CYS A 77 1.65 -21.45 -6.96
N ALA A 78 2.86 -22.00 -6.90
CA ALA A 78 3.24 -23.21 -7.60
C ALA A 78 2.79 -24.43 -6.78
#